data_AF-X1QV05-F1
#
_entry.id   AF-X1QV05-F1
#
_cell.length_a   1.000
_cell.length_b   1.000
_cell.length_c   1.000
_cell.angle_alpha   90.00
_cell.angle_beta   90.00
_cell.angle_gamma   90.00
#
_symmetry.space_group_name_H-M   'P 1'
#
loop_
_entity.id
_entity.type
_entity.pdbx_description
1 polymer ?
#
loop_
_entity_poly.entity_id
_entity_poly.type
_entity_poly.pdbx_seq_one_letter_code
_entity_poly.pdbx_strand_id
1 'polypeptide(L)' 'ILETTYTQARPVPDPQDYCPYVLFDNTRVLELWPGALGEVFELGRDEELKLELMAKTLEAV' A
#
# COMPACT_ATOMS: atom_id res chain seq x y z
N ILE A 1 3.69 -8.92 2.50
CA ILE A 1 2.90 -7.68 2.35
C ILE A 1 3.29 -6.77 3.51
N LEU A 2 3.54 -5.49 3.25
CA LEU A 2 3.82 -4.50 4.28
C LEU A 2 2.58 -3.61 4.45
N GLU A 3 2.31 -3.20 5.68
CA GLU A 3 1.33 -2.16 6.01
C GLU A 3 2.04 -0.98 6.69
N THR A 4 1.43 0.20 6.64
CA THR A 4 1.95 1.39 7.35
C THR A 4 0.89 1.97 8.28
N THR A 5 1.33 2.53 9.41
CA THR A 5 0.50 3.36 10.30
C THR A 5 0.80 4.85 10.14
N TYR A 6 1.21 5.27 8.93
CA TYR A 6 1.73 6.60 8.58
C TYR A 6 3.07 7.00 9.25
N THR A 7 3.45 6.38 10.36
CA THR A 7 4.69 6.66 11.10
C THR A 7 5.71 5.53 11.05
N GLN A 8 5.28 4.32 10.71
CA GLN A 8 6.11 3.13 10.61
C GLN A 8 5.49 2.16 9.59
N ALA A 9 6.33 1.28 9.04
CA ALA A 9 5.90 0.14 8.24
C ALA A 9 6.26 -1.17 8.95
N ARG A 10 5.47 -2.22 8.72
CA ARG A 10 5.72 -3.56 9.27
C ARG A 10 5.18 -4.65 8.35
N PRO A 11 5.69 -5.89 8.46
CA PRO A 11 5.04 -7.05 7.86
C PRO A 11 3.60 -7.18 8.38
N VAL A 12 2.67 -7.43 7.47
CA VAL A 12 1.30 -7.78 7.83
C VAL A 12 1.31 -9.16 8.50
N PRO A 13 0.82 -9.30 9.75
CA PRO A 13 0.84 -10.59 10.45
C PRO A 13 -0.10 -11.61 9.81
N ASP A 14 -1.28 -11.18 9.36
CA ASP A 14 -2.32 -12.04 8.79
C ASP A 14 -2.78 -11.49 7.42
N PRO A 15 -2.01 -11.73 6.33
CA PRO A 15 -2.32 -11.16 5.01
C PRO A 15 -3.67 -11.59 4.42
N GLN A 16 -4.25 -12.67 4.93
CA GLN A 16 -5.54 -13.21 4.47
C GLN A 16 -6.73 -12.35 4.92
N ASP A 17 -6.56 -11.52 5.95
CA ASP A 17 -7.61 -10.63 6.46
C ASP A 17 -7.78 -9.38 5.57
N TYR A 18 -6.87 -9.16 4.62
CA TYR A 18 -6.93 -8.06 3.67
C TYR A 18 -7.76 -8.44 2.43
N CYS A 19 -8.77 -7.63 2.12
CA CYS A 19 -9.45 -7.67 0.83
C CYS A 19 -8.81 -6.61 -0.09
N PRO A 20 -8.11 -7.01 -1.17
CA PRO A 20 -7.46 -6.06 -2.05
C PRO A 20 -8.49 -5.20 -2.80
N TYR A 21 -8.25 -3.89 -2.80
CA TYR A 21 -9.15 -2.92 -3.43
C TYR A 21 -8.69 -2.54 -4.85
N VAL A 22 -7.42 -2.14 -4.96
CA VAL A 22 -6.72 -1.87 -6.21
C VAL A 22 -5.28 -2.38 -6.08
N LEU A 23 -4.73 -2.91 -7.17
CA LEU A 23 -3.33 -3.32 -7.28
C LEU A 23 -2.70 -2.56 -8.43
N PHE A 24 -1.57 -1.89 -8.19
CA PHE A 24 -0.89 -1.15 -9.25
C PHE A 24 0.63 -1.21 -9.10
N ASP A 25 1.31 -1.09 -10.22
CA ASP A 25 2.75 -0.93 -10.35
C ASP A 25 3.06 0.15 -11.42
N ASN A 26 4.33 0.30 -11.78
CA ASN A 26 4.78 1.32 -12.74
C ASN A 26 4.22 1.13 -14.17
N THR A 27 3.64 -0.02 -14.48
CA THR A 27 3.23 -0.44 -15.83
C THR A 27 1.79 -0.91 -15.90
N ARG A 28 1.18 -1.29 -14.77
CA ARG A 28 -0.11 -1.97 -14.72
C ARG A 28 -0.96 -1.43 -13.58
N VAL A 29 -2.26 -1.38 -13.83
CA VAL A 29 -3.28 -1.14 -12.83
C VAL A 29 -4.33 -2.22 -12.98
N LEU A 30 -4.73 -2.81 -11.85
CA LEU A 30 -5.85 -3.74 -11.72
C LEU A 30 -6.79 -3.21 -10.64
N GLU A 31 -7.95 -2.72 -11.08
CA GLU A 31 -9.05 -2.36 -10.18
C GLU A 31 -9.91 -3.59 -9.93
N LEU A 32 -9.99 -4.03 -8.67
CA LEU A 32 -10.85 -5.14 -8.27
C LEU A 32 -12.28 -4.67 -7.94
N TRP A 33 -12.43 -3.36 -7.77
CA TRP A 33 -13.69 -2.66 -7.56
C TRP A 33 -13.74 -1.43 -8.49
N PRO A 34 -14.90 -1.10 -9.09
CA PRO A 34 -15.01 0.03 -10.01
C PRO A 34 -14.59 1.35 -9.37
N GLY A 35 -13.61 2.05 -9.95
CA GLY A 35 -13.16 3.37 -9.48
C GLY A 35 -12.18 3.35 -8.29
N ALA A 36 -11.72 2.17 -7.87
CA ALA A 36 -10.87 2.01 -6.70
C ALA A 36 -9.56 2.80 -6.76
N LEU A 37 -8.95 2.95 -7.94
CA LEU A 37 -7.73 3.73 -8.09
C LEU A 37 -7.99 5.20 -7.76
N GLY A 38 -9.04 5.78 -8.33
CA GLY A 38 -9.42 7.17 -8.12
C GLY A 38 -9.62 7.47 -6.64
N GLU A 39 -10.44 6.65 -5.98
CA GLU A 39 -10.72 6.80 -4.54
C GLU A 39 -9.45 6.73 -3.68
N VAL A 40 -8.52 5.81 -3.98
CA VAL A 40 -7.26 5.69 -3.21
C VAL A 40 -6.42 6.96 -3.31
N PHE A 41 -6.31 7.57 -4.49
CA PHE A 41 -5.54 8.79 -4.69
C PHE A 41 -6.26 10.05 -4.20
N GLU A 42 -7.59 10.05 -4.17
CA GLU A 42 -8.40 11.14 -3.59
C GLU A 42 -8.20 11.30 -2.08
N LEU A 43 -7.75 10.25 -1.38
CA LEU A 43 -7.44 10.33 0.05
C LEU A 43 -6.29 11.28 0.39
N GLY A 44 -5.52 11.75 -0.62
CA GLY A 44 -4.45 12.74 -0.41
C GLY A 44 -3.34 12.26 0.52
N ARG A 45 -3.04 10.95 0.50
CA ARG A 45 -2.00 10.35 1.34
C ARG A 45 -0.61 10.74 0.85
N ASP A 46 0.31 10.86 1.80
CA ASP A 46 1.74 10.97 1.51
C ASP A 46 2.29 9.59 1.09
N GLU A 47 2.15 9.29 -0.20
CA GLU A 47 2.61 8.02 -0.77
C GLU A 47 4.15 7.94 -0.82
N GLU A 48 4.87 9.07 -0.86
CA GLU A 48 6.33 9.11 -0.77
C GLU A 48 6.79 8.60 0.60
N LEU A 49 6.28 9.19 1.68
CA LEU A 49 6.59 8.77 3.05
C LEU A 49 6.24 7.29 3.28
N LYS A 50 5.09 6.85 2.76
CA LYS A 50 4.67 5.44 2.87
C LYS A 50 5.69 4.50 2.21
N LEU A 51 6.16 4.81 1.01
CA LEU A 51 7.14 3.99 0.30
C LEU A 51 8.52 4.02 0.99
N GLU A 52 8.94 5.17 1.51
CA GLU A 52 10.18 5.27 2.31
C GLU A 52 10.14 4.38 3.55
N LEU A 53 9.02 4.41 4.29
CA LEU A 53 8.83 3.56 5.47
C LEU A 53 8.90 2.08 5.10
N MET A 54 8.25 1.67 4.00
CA MET A 54 8.29 0.29 3.52
C MET A 54 9.72 -0.14 3.12
N ALA A 55 10.48 0.72 2.44
CA ALA A 55 11.86 0.43 2.06
C ALA A 55 12.76 0.21 3.29
N LYS A 56 12.67 1.08 4.30
CA LYS A 56 13.39 0.93 5.57
C LYS A 56 13.10 -0.39 6.27
N THR A 57 11.85 -0.85 6.24
CA THR A 57 11.47 -2.14 6.81
C THR A 57 12.09 -3.31 6.05
N LEU A 58 12.24 -3.23 4.72
CA LEU A 58 12.88 -4.29 3.93
C LEU A 58 14.39 -4.37 4.17
N GLU A 59 15.06 -3.23 4.39
CA GLU A 59 16.51 -3.19 4.69
C GLU A 59 16.86 -3.73 6.08
N ALA A 60 15.90 -3.75 7.00
CA ALA A 60 16.08 -4.21 8.38
C ALA A 60 15.93 -5.73 8.56
N VAL A 61 15.61 -6.47 7.49
CA VAL A 61 15.37 -7.93 7.46
C VAL A 61 16.51 -8.63 6.71
#